data_AF-A0A174FY08-F1
#
_entry.id   AF-A0A174FY08-F1
#
_cell.length_a   1.000
_cell.length_b   1.000
_cell.length_c   1.000
_cell.angle_alpha   90.00
_cell.angle_beta   90.00
_cell.angle_gamma   90.00
#
_symmetry.space_group_name_H-M   'P 1'
#
loop_
_entity.id
_entity.type
_entity.pdbx_description
1 polymer ?
#
loop_
_entity_poly.entity_id
_entity_poly.type
_entity_poly.pdbx_seq_one_letter_code
_entity_poly.pdbx_strand_id
1 'polypeptide(L)'
;MEDRVSIHFSVEDGIIEVEQKKGPLISRKEISRDQLLNCFRKSVYIREDAPPVLSSGFLPLNTLAVRQTKESVSVVVWYPRLRADLSLYKTPYPDFPIPRLVFGFSVGAADGAVSACRIGVIADETPTPDTIMYRYPFSNVDSSGSLCIGANTLPQYKELRKAAGLPALLLSIPNNFDRFDPSDNQLGLDYRELMQHLKDKEPAYYYTDILIPNGQTLAHFIQRM
;
A
#
# COMPACT_ATOMS: atom_id res chain seq x y z
N MET A 1 -16.20 -38.08 32.57
CA MET A 1 -16.57 -37.98 31.15
C MET A 1 -16.23 -36.55 30.76
N GLU A 2 -15.26 -36.35 29.88
CA GLU A 2 -14.72 -35.01 29.59
C GLU A 2 -15.66 -34.19 28.70
N ASP A 3 -15.67 -32.88 28.95
CA ASP A 3 -16.31 -31.92 28.07
C ASP A 3 -15.55 -31.87 26.74
N ARG A 4 -16.28 -31.92 25.64
CA ARG A 4 -15.70 -31.96 24.28
C ARG A 4 -16.44 -31.01 23.36
N VAL A 5 -15.69 -30.25 22.58
CA VAL A 5 -16.21 -29.52 21.43
C VAL A 5 -15.70 -30.18 20.16
N SER A 6 -16.60 -30.49 19.23
CA SER A 6 -16.28 -31.07 17.93
C SER A 6 -16.88 -30.22 16.82
N ILE A 7 -16.12 -29.99 15.76
CA ILE A 7 -16.57 -29.24 14.58
C ILE A 7 -16.57 -30.23 13.42
N HIS A 8 -17.72 -30.40 12.80
CA HIS A 8 -17.93 -31.31 11.68
C HIS A 8 -18.10 -30.49 10.40
N PHE A 9 -17.35 -30.86 9.36
CA PHE A 9 -17.39 -30.22 8.05
C PHE A 9 -17.99 -31.21 7.06
N SER A 10 -19.19 -30.92 6.52
CA SER A 10 -19.69 -31.62 5.33
C SER A 10 -19.31 -30.81 4.10
N VAL A 11 -18.32 -31.32 3.34
CA VAL A 11 -17.84 -30.66 2.13
C VAL A 11 -18.87 -30.74 1.00
N GLU A 12 -19.64 -31.82 0.95
CA GLU A 12 -20.65 -32.06 -0.08
C GLU A 12 -21.90 -31.19 0.13
N ASP A 13 -22.33 -31.00 1.38
CA ASP A 13 -23.54 -30.23 1.71
C ASP A 13 -23.25 -28.75 2.02
N GLY A 14 -21.97 -28.38 2.17
CA GLY A 14 -21.56 -27.04 2.57
C GLY A 14 -21.92 -26.68 4.02
N ILE A 15 -22.22 -27.67 4.86
CA ILE A 15 -22.71 -27.52 6.23
C ILE A 15 -21.54 -27.59 7.22
N ILE A 16 -21.57 -26.71 8.23
CA ILE A 16 -20.66 -26.74 9.37
C ILE A 16 -21.50 -26.94 10.63
N GLU A 17 -21.27 -28.04 11.35
CA GLU A 17 -21.95 -28.33 12.62
C GLU A 17 -20.96 -28.25 13.79
N VAL A 18 -21.36 -27.56 14.85
CA VAL A 18 -20.64 -27.53 16.13
C VAL A 18 -21.39 -28.39 17.14
N GLU A 19 -20.76 -29.48 17.57
CA GLU A 19 -21.21 -30.33 18.66
C GLU A 19 -20.50 -29.94 19.97
N GLN A 20 -21.28 -29.70 21.03
CA GLN A 20 -20.76 -29.58 22.39
C GLN A 20 -21.31 -30.70 23.25
N LYS A 21 -20.41 -31.44 23.88
CA LYS A 21 -20.72 -32.45 24.89
C LYS A 21 -20.33 -31.91 26.26
N LYS A 22 -21.30 -31.83 27.17
CA LYS A 22 -21.10 -31.46 28.58
C LYS A 22 -21.70 -32.55 29.46
N GLY A 23 -20.86 -33.44 29.98
CA GLY A 23 -21.31 -34.67 30.65
C GLY A 23 -22.25 -35.51 29.76
N PRO A 24 -23.50 -35.80 30.18
CA PRO A 24 -24.48 -36.55 29.38
C PRO A 24 -25.19 -35.70 28.32
N LEU A 25 -25.11 -34.36 28.40
CA LEU A 25 -25.81 -33.46 27.49
C LEU A 25 -25.01 -33.31 26.19
N ILE A 26 -25.66 -33.47 25.04
CA ILE A 26 -25.11 -33.19 23.72
C ILE A 26 -25.98 -32.10 23.07
N SER A 27 -25.36 -31.00 22.66
CA SER A 27 -26.00 -29.93 21.88
C SER A 27 -25.31 -29.79 20.53
N ARG A 28 -26.10 -29.63 19.46
CA ARG A 28 -25.61 -29.40 18.10
C ARG A 28 -26.18 -28.11 17.55
N LYS A 29 -25.36 -27.40 16.78
CA LYS A 29 -25.76 -26.18 16.08
C LYS A 29 -25.07 -26.12 14.72
N GLU A 30 -25.89 -25.96 13.69
CA GLU A 30 -25.39 -25.57 12.37
C GLU A 30 -25.00 -24.09 12.37
N ILE A 31 -23.84 -23.80 11.78
CA ILE A 31 -23.33 -22.45 11.64
C ILE A 31 -22.88 -22.19 10.20
N SER A 32 -22.98 -20.94 9.78
CA SER A 32 -22.39 -20.51 8.51
C SER A 32 -20.86 -20.43 8.60
N ARG A 33 -20.20 -20.45 7.44
CA ARG A 33 -18.76 -20.19 7.30
C ARG A 33 -18.34 -18.88 7.96
N ASP A 34 -19.12 -17.81 7.74
CA ASP A 34 -18.81 -16.49 8.30
C ASP A 34 -18.93 -16.48 9.83
N GLN A 35 -19.91 -17.19 10.40
CA GLN A 35 -20.03 -17.34 11.85
C GLN A 35 -18.83 -18.08 12.44
N LEU A 36 -18.36 -19.16 11.81
CA LEU A 36 -17.17 -19.88 12.27
C LEU A 36 -15.92 -18.99 12.23
N LEU A 37 -15.68 -18.31 11.11
CA LEU A 37 -14.55 -17.39 10.95
C LEU A 37 -14.61 -16.23 11.95
N ASN A 38 -15.81 -15.68 12.19
CA ASN A 38 -16.01 -14.62 13.18
C ASN A 38 -15.78 -15.12 14.62
N CYS A 39 -16.18 -16.36 14.93
CA CYS A 39 -15.88 -16.99 16.22
C CYS A 39 -14.37 -17.11 16.44
N PHE A 40 -13.61 -17.61 15.46
CA PHE A 40 -12.15 -17.68 15.58
C PHE A 40 -11.51 -16.30 15.71
N ARG A 41 -11.95 -15.32 14.91
CA ARG A 41 -11.47 -13.93 15.00
C ARG A 41 -11.71 -13.32 16.39
N LYS A 42 -12.90 -13.55 16.97
CA LYS A 42 -13.26 -13.07 18.31
C LYS A 42 -12.59 -13.87 19.44
N SER A 43 -12.27 -15.14 19.23
CA SER A 43 -11.58 -15.98 20.22
C SER A 43 -10.08 -15.73 20.25
N VAL A 44 -9.51 -15.18 19.17
CA VAL A 44 -8.16 -14.60 19.19
C VAL A 44 -8.23 -13.25 19.94
N TYR A 45 -8.51 -13.33 21.24
CA TYR A 45 -8.13 -12.28 22.17
C TYR A 45 -6.61 -12.37 22.30
N ILE A 46 -5.90 -11.49 21.61
CA ILE A 46 -4.51 -11.19 21.95
C ILE A 46 -4.58 -10.47 23.31
N ARG A 47 -4.52 -11.24 24.40
CA ARG A 47 -4.24 -10.63 25.69
C ARG A 47 -2.78 -10.19 25.66
N GLU A 48 -2.44 -9.02 26.21
CA GLU A 48 -1.03 -8.58 26.29
C GLU A 48 -0.13 -9.62 27.00
N ASP A 49 -0.72 -10.46 27.87
CA ASP A 49 -0.08 -11.53 28.63
C ASP A 49 -0.11 -12.92 27.97
N ALA A 50 -0.75 -13.08 26.80
CA ALA A 50 -0.91 -14.37 26.13
C ALA A 50 -0.32 -14.37 24.70
N PRO A 51 0.70 -15.21 24.42
CA PRO A 51 1.28 -15.32 23.08
C PRO A 51 0.27 -15.81 22.02
N PRO A 52 0.37 -15.34 20.77
CA PRO A 52 1.34 -14.36 20.26
C PRO A 52 0.74 -12.95 20.14
N VAL A 53 1.37 -11.98 20.82
CA VAL A 53 1.20 -10.54 20.51
C VAL A 53 1.95 -10.27 19.20
N LEU A 54 1.22 -9.85 18.18
CA LEU A 54 1.80 -9.44 16.90
C LEU A 54 2.22 -7.97 17.01
N SER A 55 3.52 -7.70 16.86
CA SER A 55 4.07 -6.35 16.82
C SER A 55 4.79 -6.12 15.50
N SER A 56 4.59 -4.95 14.91
CA SER A 56 5.28 -4.53 13.68
C SER A 56 6.76 -4.20 13.88
N GLY A 57 7.18 -3.96 15.13
CA GLY A 57 8.46 -3.32 15.42
C GLY A 57 8.52 -1.87 14.90
N PHE A 58 9.73 -1.35 14.74
CA PHE A 58 9.96 -0.01 14.17
C PHE A 58 9.68 0.01 12.67
N LEU A 59 8.76 0.88 12.27
CA LEU A 59 8.38 1.12 10.88
C LEU A 59 9.20 2.25 10.27
N PRO A 60 9.26 2.35 8.93
CA PRO A 60 9.73 3.56 8.27
C PRO A 60 9.03 4.81 8.84
N LEU A 61 9.74 5.94 8.81
CA LEU A 61 9.10 7.21 9.16
C LEU A 61 7.91 7.48 8.23
N ASN A 62 6.86 8.07 8.80
CA ASN A 62 5.62 8.43 8.11
C ASN A 62 4.83 7.23 7.53
N THR A 63 4.96 6.03 8.10
CA THR A 63 4.09 4.91 7.74
C THR A 63 2.63 5.21 8.07
N LEU A 64 1.78 5.05 7.06
CA LEU A 64 0.31 5.21 7.13
C LEU A 64 -0.39 3.87 7.30
N ALA A 65 0.12 2.80 6.70
CA ALA A 65 -0.47 1.47 6.77
C ALA A 65 0.58 0.37 6.65
N VAL A 66 0.30 -0.77 7.29
CA VAL A 66 1.11 -1.98 7.23
C VAL A 66 0.20 -3.20 7.05
N ARG A 67 0.59 -4.10 6.15
CA ARG A 67 -0.03 -5.41 5.96
C ARG A 67 1.05 -6.48 5.97
N GLN A 68 0.92 -7.46 6.85
CA GLN A 68 1.86 -8.57 6.94
C GLN A 68 1.21 -9.88 6.51
N THR A 69 1.89 -10.62 5.64
CA THR A 69 1.59 -12.02 5.31
C THR A 69 2.75 -12.91 5.74
N LYS A 70 2.69 -14.22 5.43
CA LYS A 70 3.83 -15.12 5.67
C LYS A 70 5.01 -14.80 4.73
N GLU A 71 4.70 -14.27 3.56
CA GLU A 71 5.64 -14.07 2.46
C GLU A 71 6.26 -12.66 2.47
N SER A 72 5.53 -11.65 2.94
CA SER A 72 6.00 -10.25 2.87
C SER A 72 5.35 -9.33 3.90
N VAL A 73 6.00 -8.18 4.11
CA VAL A 73 5.39 -7.03 4.78
C VAL A 73 5.24 -5.91 3.77
N SER A 74 4.00 -5.48 3.53
CA SER A 74 3.66 -4.35 2.67
C SER A 74 3.42 -3.10 3.52
N VAL A 75 3.98 -1.99 3.09
CA VAL A 75 3.96 -0.71 3.82
C VAL A 75 3.52 0.39 2.88
N VAL A 76 2.67 1.30 3.39
CA VAL A 76 2.38 2.58 2.75
C VAL A 76 3.00 3.69 3.59
N VAL A 77 3.78 4.57 2.97
CA VAL A 77 4.43 5.72 3.62
C VAL A 77 4.02 7.02 2.97
N TRP A 78 3.83 8.05 3.79
CA TRP A 78 3.63 9.42 3.34
C TRP A 78 4.97 10.11 3.10
N TYR A 79 5.20 10.62 1.90
CA TYR A 79 6.43 11.30 1.56
C TYR A 79 6.40 12.75 2.07
N PRO A 80 7.32 13.15 2.96
CA PRO A 80 7.21 14.44 3.65
C PRO A 80 7.66 15.64 2.78
N ARG A 81 8.40 15.39 1.69
CA ARG A 81 8.98 16.44 0.86
C ARG A 81 8.06 16.78 -0.31
N LEU A 82 8.12 18.04 -0.72
CA LEU A 82 7.44 18.57 -1.90
C LEU A 82 8.40 18.91 -3.04
N ARG A 83 9.68 18.56 -2.90
CA ARG A 83 10.70 18.69 -3.93
C ARG A 83 11.61 17.46 -3.93
N ALA A 84 12.07 17.05 -5.11
CA ALA A 84 12.96 15.92 -5.31
C ALA A 84 13.79 16.09 -6.58
N ASP A 85 14.97 15.49 -6.61
CA ASP A 85 15.77 15.42 -7.83
C ASP A 85 15.18 14.39 -8.78
N LEU A 86 14.72 14.83 -9.94
CA LEU A 86 14.19 13.96 -11.00
C LEU A 86 15.14 13.97 -12.21
N SER A 87 14.95 13.01 -13.10
CA SER A 87 15.58 13.05 -14.42
C SER A 87 14.65 12.52 -15.49
N LEU A 88 14.74 13.09 -16.69
CA LEU A 88 14.14 12.57 -17.93
C LEU A 88 15.27 12.07 -18.82
N TYR A 89 15.39 10.75 -18.97
CA TYR A 89 16.56 10.09 -19.53
C TYR A 89 17.84 10.56 -18.82
N LYS A 90 18.70 11.33 -19.51
CA LYS A 90 19.94 11.89 -18.96
C LYS A 90 19.82 13.37 -18.58
N THR A 91 18.65 13.97 -18.73
CA THR A 91 18.42 15.39 -18.43
C THR A 91 18.02 15.51 -16.96
N PRO A 92 18.87 16.10 -16.09
CA PRO A 92 18.54 16.27 -14.68
C PRO A 92 17.57 17.44 -14.48
N TYR A 93 16.69 17.29 -13.51
CA TYR A 93 15.80 18.31 -12.97
C TYR A 93 16.01 18.34 -11.45
N PRO A 94 17.05 19.05 -10.97
CA PRO A 94 17.34 19.12 -9.55
C PRO A 94 16.26 19.91 -8.82
N ASP A 95 16.02 19.53 -7.57
CA ASP A 95 15.06 20.20 -6.69
C ASP A 95 13.70 20.44 -7.38
N PHE A 96 13.17 19.45 -8.10
CA PHE A 96 11.95 19.61 -8.89
C PHE A 96 10.70 19.58 -8.00
N PRO A 97 9.71 20.47 -8.20
CA PRO A 97 8.50 20.47 -7.40
C PRO A 97 7.66 19.22 -7.69
N ILE A 98 7.13 18.59 -6.65
CA ILE A 98 6.26 17.42 -6.73
C ILE A 98 5.01 17.62 -5.89
N PRO A 99 3.87 16.99 -6.21
CA PRO A 99 2.68 17.01 -5.36
C PRO A 99 2.91 16.16 -4.09
N ARG A 100 1.92 16.11 -3.19
CA ARG A 100 1.93 15.16 -2.09
C ARG A 100 1.87 13.73 -2.61
N LEU A 101 2.87 12.95 -2.23
CA LEU A 101 3.01 11.56 -2.64
C LEU A 101 2.87 10.60 -1.45
N VAL A 102 2.26 9.46 -1.72
CA VAL A 102 2.37 8.25 -0.91
C VAL A 102 3.08 7.18 -1.70
N PHE A 103 3.86 6.36 -1.02
CA PHE A 103 4.57 5.23 -1.62
C PHE A 103 4.13 3.94 -0.98
N GLY A 104 3.81 2.96 -1.80
CA GLY A 104 3.55 1.59 -1.39
C GLY A 104 4.69 0.68 -1.82
N PHE A 105 5.12 -0.25 -0.97
CA PHE A 105 6.06 -1.30 -1.36
C PHE A 105 5.95 -2.52 -0.44
N SER A 106 6.42 -3.66 -0.91
CA SER A 106 6.48 -4.91 -0.15
C SER A 106 7.93 -5.34 0.07
N VAL A 107 8.23 -5.87 1.25
CA VAL A 107 9.53 -6.44 1.63
C VAL A 107 9.35 -7.93 1.88
N GLY A 108 10.08 -8.77 1.15
CA GLY A 108 10.04 -10.23 1.28
C GLY A 108 10.52 -10.70 2.66
N ALA A 109 9.79 -11.63 3.28
CA ALA A 109 10.12 -12.14 4.61
C ALA A 109 11.40 -13.01 4.62
N ALA A 110 11.71 -13.66 3.50
CA ALA A 110 12.85 -14.57 3.40
C ALA A 110 14.18 -13.88 3.09
N ASP A 111 14.18 -12.90 2.18
CA ASP A 111 15.38 -12.28 1.61
C ASP A 111 15.45 -10.75 1.81
N GLY A 112 14.36 -10.14 2.30
CA GLY A 112 14.24 -8.69 2.43
C GLY A 112 14.10 -7.98 1.08
N ALA A 113 13.84 -8.68 -0.02
CA ALA A 113 13.75 -8.06 -1.34
C ALA A 113 12.55 -7.11 -1.44
N VAL A 114 12.79 -5.91 -1.99
CA VAL A 114 11.72 -4.95 -2.25
C VAL A 114 11.00 -5.31 -3.55
N SER A 115 9.68 -5.25 -3.52
CA SER A 115 8.80 -5.50 -4.66
C SER A 115 7.52 -4.66 -4.57
N ALA A 116 6.61 -4.82 -5.54
CA ALA A 116 5.29 -4.18 -5.57
C ALA A 116 5.33 -2.67 -5.28
N CYS A 117 6.31 -1.97 -5.86
CA CYS A 117 6.47 -0.53 -5.68
C CYS A 117 5.31 0.22 -6.35
N ARG A 118 4.69 1.14 -5.61
CA ARG A 118 3.57 1.96 -6.04
C ARG A 118 3.78 3.41 -5.63
N ILE A 119 3.26 4.33 -6.44
CA ILE A 119 3.20 5.76 -6.14
C ILE A 119 1.74 6.21 -6.26
N GLY A 120 1.28 6.99 -5.30
CA GLY A 120 -0.04 7.63 -5.32
C GLY A 120 0.09 9.14 -5.08
N VAL A 121 -0.75 9.93 -5.75
CA VAL A 121 -0.88 11.36 -5.51
C VAL A 121 -2.11 11.61 -4.64
N ILE A 122 -1.95 12.37 -3.56
CA ILE A 122 -3.02 12.68 -2.61
C ILE A 122 -3.22 14.19 -2.49
N ALA A 123 -4.38 14.60 -1.95
CA ALA A 123 -4.66 16.01 -1.62
C ALA A 123 -3.61 16.60 -0.66
N ASP A 124 -3.43 17.92 -0.72
CA ASP A 124 -2.51 18.65 0.17
C ASP A 124 -3.12 18.87 1.56
N GLU A 125 -3.30 17.77 2.28
CA GLU A 125 -3.87 17.72 3.62
C GLU A 125 -3.20 16.62 4.45
N THR A 126 -3.53 16.56 5.74
CA THR A 126 -3.12 15.41 6.57
C THR A 126 -3.83 14.15 6.08
N PRO A 127 -3.09 13.08 5.70
CA PRO A 127 -3.70 11.92 5.08
C PRO A 127 -4.69 11.20 6.01
N THR A 128 -5.89 10.92 5.50
CA THR A 128 -6.91 10.07 6.11
C THR A 128 -7.32 8.99 5.11
N PRO A 129 -8.04 7.92 5.53
CA PRO A 129 -8.56 6.93 4.60
C PRO A 129 -9.42 7.53 3.47
N ASP A 130 -10.13 8.64 3.74
CA ASP A 130 -11.03 9.30 2.79
C ASP A 130 -10.34 10.36 1.91
N THR A 131 -9.04 10.64 2.15
CA THR A 131 -8.28 11.62 1.37
C THR A 131 -8.33 11.28 -0.12
N ILE A 132 -8.73 12.28 -0.91
CA ILE A 132 -8.91 12.17 -2.36
C ILE A 132 -7.57 11.92 -3.04
N MET A 133 -7.60 11.07 -4.07
CA MET A 133 -6.44 10.79 -4.91
C MET A 133 -6.57 11.38 -6.31
N TYR A 134 -5.40 11.63 -6.90
CA TYR A 134 -5.26 12.18 -8.23
C TYR A 134 -4.51 11.21 -9.14
N ARG A 135 -4.65 11.42 -10.45
CA ARG A 135 -3.81 10.78 -11.46
C ARG A 135 -2.37 11.21 -11.26
N TYR A 136 -1.45 10.27 -11.45
CA TYR A 136 -0.02 10.57 -11.35
C TYR A 136 0.44 11.22 -12.67
N PRO A 137 0.97 12.47 -12.64
CA PRO A 137 1.17 13.24 -13.86
C PRO A 137 2.49 12.92 -14.59
N PHE A 138 3.32 12.02 -14.05
CA PHE A 138 4.62 11.69 -14.63
C PHE A 138 4.64 10.27 -15.21
N SER A 139 5.72 9.93 -15.89
CA SER A 139 5.88 8.63 -16.55
C SER A 139 6.17 7.49 -15.57
N ASN A 140 6.36 6.29 -16.11
CA ASN A 140 6.79 5.06 -15.44
C ASN A 140 5.78 4.47 -14.44
N VAL A 141 4.69 5.15 -14.11
CA VAL A 141 3.64 4.66 -13.21
C VAL A 141 2.39 4.38 -14.05
N ASP A 142 1.78 3.19 -13.90
CA ASP A 142 0.51 2.91 -14.58
C ASP A 142 -0.70 3.52 -13.86
N SER A 143 -1.87 3.46 -14.48
CA SER A 143 -3.13 3.98 -13.93
C SER A 143 -3.55 3.35 -12.59
N SER A 144 -2.96 2.23 -12.19
CA SER A 144 -3.18 1.65 -10.86
C SER A 144 -2.28 2.28 -9.79
N GLY A 145 -1.22 2.98 -10.19
CA GLY A 145 -0.15 3.48 -9.33
C GLY A 145 1.07 2.57 -9.27
N SER A 146 1.14 1.50 -10.06
CA SER A 146 2.30 0.58 -10.04
C SER A 146 3.48 1.18 -10.79
N LEU A 147 4.63 1.25 -10.11
CA LEU A 147 5.86 1.82 -10.65
C LEU A 147 6.63 0.75 -11.45
N CYS A 148 6.92 1.08 -12.70
CA CYS A 148 7.86 0.34 -13.53
C CYS A 148 9.29 0.74 -13.15
N ILE A 149 9.99 -0.17 -12.47
CA ILE A 149 11.41 -0.01 -12.10
C ILE A 149 12.37 -0.45 -13.21
N GLY A 150 11.87 -1.06 -14.29
CA GLY A 150 12.69 -1.59 -15.38
C GLY A 150 13.70 -2.64 -14.90
N ALA A 151 14.93 -2.54 -15.39
CA ALA A 151 16.05 -3.43 -15.02
C ALA A 151 16.83 -2.96 -13.77
N ASN A 152 16.34 -1.96 -13.04
CA ASN A 152 17.02 -1.45 -11.85
C ASN A 152 16.94 -2.46 -10.70
N THR A 153 18.07 -2.69 -10.03
CA THR A 153 18.14 -3.52 -8.83
C THR A 153 17.68 -2.71 -7.62
N LEU A 154 16.60 -3.14 -6.98
CA LEU A 154 16.15 -2.56 -5.73
C LEU A 154 16.96 -3.08 -4.52
N PRO A 155 17.07 -2.28 -3.45
CA PRO A 155 17.76 -2.71 -2.23
C PRO A 155 17.03 -3.86 -1.53
N GLN A 156 17.75 -4.54 -0.64
CA GLN A 156 17.18 -5.51 0.29
C GLN A 156 17.16 -4.93 1.71
N TYR A 157 16.02 -5.05 2.39
CA TYR A 157 15.85 -4.56 3.76
C TYR A 157 15.52 -5.71 4.71
N LYS A 158 16.48 -6.07 5.57
CA LYS A 158 16.25 -6.99 6.68
C LYS A 158 15.46 -6.37 7.85
N GLU A 159 15.48 -5.04 7.93
CA GLU A 159 14.74 -4.27 8.94
C GLU A 159 13.89 -3.20 8.22
N LEU A 160 12.57 -3.20 8.47
CA LEU A 160 11.63 -2.31 7.79
C LEU A 160 11.99 -0.83 7.97
N ARG A 161 12.39 -0.40 9.17
CA ARG A 161 12.81 0.99 9.45
C ARG A 161 13.88 1.54 8.48
N LYS A 162 14.72 0.68 7.88
CA LYS A 162 15.78 1.09 6.94
C LYS A 162 15.23 1.46 5.56
N ALA A 163 13.99 1.08 5.26
CA ALA A 163 13.30 1.45 4.02
C ALA A 163 12.81 2.91 3.99
N ALA A 164 13.08 3.72 5.01
CA ALA A 164 12.69 5.13 5.05
C ALA A 164 13.25 5.97 3.87
N GLY A 165 14.40 5.58 3.31
CA GLY A 165 14.99 6.23 2.13
C GLY A 165 14.48 5.74 0.78
N LEU A 166 13.70 4.66 0.74
CA LEU A 166 13.23 4.04 -0.50
C LEU A 166 12.40 5.00 -1.38
N PRO A 167 11.47 5.82 -0.86
CA PRO A 167 10.75 6.79 -1.69
C PRO A 167 11.65 7.72 -2.51
N ALA A 168 12.70 8.26 -1.90
CA ALA A 168 13.66 9.13 -2.58
C ALA A 168 14.45 8.37 -3.66
N LEU A 169 14.82 7.11 -3.39
CA LEU A 169 15.45 6.25 -4.39
C LEU A 169 14.51 5.99 -5.57
N LEU A 170 13.24 5.68 -5.32
CA LEU A 170 12.26 5.42 -6.39
C LEU A 170 12.04 6.65 -7.28
N LEU A 171 12.00 7.85 -6.69
CA LEU A 171 11.92 9.11 -7.46
C LEU A 171 13.17 9.41 -8.28
N SER A 172 14.35 8.96 -7.83
CA SER A 172 15.61 9.17 -8.53
C SER A 172 15.78 8.29 -9.78
N ILE A 173 14.93 7.26 -9.95
CA ILE A 173 14.95 6.42 -11.14
C ILE A 173 14.63 7.29 -12.36
N PRO A 174 15.46 7.27 -13.42
CA PRO A 174 15.22 8.09 -14.59
C PRO A 174 13.86 7.82 -15.23
N ASN A 175 13.11 8.88 -15.43
CA ASN A 175 11.87 8.85 -16.18
C ASN A 175 12.17 8.68 -17.67
N ASN A 176 11.29 7.98 -18.38
CA ASN A 176 11.28 7.88 -19.84
C ASN A 176 9.85 8.18 -20.36
N PHE A 177 9.48 7.83 -21.58
CA PHE A 177 8.11 8.06 -22.06
C PHE A 177 7.16 6.87 -21.79
N ASP A 178 7.63 5.80 -21.16
CA ASP A 178 6.79 4.63 -20.87
C ASP A 178 5.70 4.99 -19.87
N ARG A 179 4.47 4.53 -20.14
CA ARG A 179 3.28 4.74 -19.28
C ARG A 179 2.92 6.20 -19.04
N PHE A 180 3.48 7.14 -19.80
CA PHE A 180 3.03 8.51 -19.80
C PHE A 180 1.80 8.67 -20.71
N ASP A 181 0.78 9.38 -20.22
CA ASP A 181 -0.39 9.77 -21.00
C ASP A 181 -0.62 11.29 -20.83
N PRO A 182 -0.62 12.09 -21.90
CA PRO A 182 -0.91 13.52 -21.83
C PRO A 182 -2.28 13.82 -21.19
N SER A 183 -3.24 12.89 -21.26
CA SER A 183 -4.56 13.06 -20.65
C SER A 183 -4.58 12.92 -19.12
N ASP A 184 -3.47 12.49 -18.51
CA ASP A 184 -3.31 12.43 -17.05
C ASP A 184 -2.90 13.78 -16.43
N ASN A 185 -2.72 14.84 -17.23
CA ASN A 185 -2.57 16.21 -16.76
C ASN A 185 -3.59 17.16 -17.41
N GLN A 186 -4.14 18.10 -16.63
CA GLN A 186 -5.23 18.99 -17.09
C GLN A 186 -4.87 19.83 -18.31
N LEU A 187 -3.59 20.16 -18.49
CA LEU A 187 -3.11 20.99 -19.59
C LEU A 187 -2.90 20.20 -20.90
N GLY A 188 -2.98 18.87 -20.86
CA GLY A 188 -2.75 18.01 -22.02
C GLY A 188 -1.34 18.09 -22.59
N LEU A 189 -0.36 18.51 -21.77
CA LEU A 189 1.02 18.71 -22.22
C LEU A 189 1.72 17.38 -22.43
N ASP A 190 2.57 17.32 -23.45
CA ASP A 190 3.50 16.22 -23.63
C ASP A 190 4.57 16.23 -22.52
N TYR A 191 5.17 15.07 -22.25
CA TYR A 191 5.94 14.89 -21.01
C TYR A 191 7.13 15.86 -20.86
N ARG A 192 7.85 16.14 -21.95
CA ARG A 192 8.98 17.07 -21.91
C ARG A 192 8.49 18.50 -21.64
N GLU A 193 7.37 18.90 -22.23
CA GLU A 193 6.77 20.22 -22.03
C GLU A 193 6.26 20.36 -20.60
N LEU A 194 5.60 19.31 -20.07
CA LEU A 194 5.16 19.24 -18.69
C LEU A 194 6.33 19.42 -17.72
N MET A 195 7.43 18.69 -17.91
CA MET A 195 8.64 18.83 -17.08
C MET A 195 9.21 20.26 -17.16
N GLN A 196 9.27 20.87 -18.35
CA GLN A 196 9.78 22.24 -18.49
C GLN A 196 8.85 23.29 -17.89
N HIS A 197 7.54 23.08 -17.99
CA HIS A 197 6.51 23.97 -17.44
C HIS A 197 6.52 23.98 -15.91
N LEU A 198 6.75 22.81 -15.29
CA LEU A 198 6.64 22.63 -13.84
C LEU A 198 7.91 22.97 -13.07
N LYS A 199 9.10 22.88 -13.67
CA LYS A 199 10.39 22.95 -12.94
C LYS A 199 10.55 24.17 -12.02
N ASP A 200 9.98 25.32 -12.41
CA ASP A 200 10.09 26.59 -11.68
C ASP A 200 8.80 26.97 -10.92
N LYS A 201 7.87 26.02 -10.74
CA LYS A 201 6.58 26.25 -10.06
C LYS A 201 6.66 25.89 -8.58
N GLU A 202 5.71 26.44 -7.83
CA GLU A 202 5.43 26.02 -6.46
C GLU A 202 4.60 24.73 -6.45
N PRO A 203 4.79 23.83 -5.45
CA PRO A 203 4.02 22.58 -5.34
C PRO A 203 2.50 22.78 -5.31
N ALA A 204 2.01 23.91 -4.79
CA ALA A 204 0.57 24.21 -4.77
C ALA A 204 -0.05 24.27 -6.17
N TYR A 205 0.74 24.60 -7.20
CA TYR A 205 0.30 24.69 -8.60
C TYR A 205 -0.25 23.36 -9.15
N TYR A 206 0.20 22.22 -8.60
CA TYR A 206 -0.31 20.92 -8.99
C TYR A 206 -1.82 20.82 -8.79
N TYR A 207 -2.32 21.32 -7.66
CA TYR A 207 -3.70 21.14 -7.22
C TYR A 207 -4.70 22.06 -7.93
N THR A 208 -4.20 23.15 -8.52
CA THR A 208 -5.03 24.13 -9.23
C THR A 208 -5.06 23.88 -10.73
N ASP A 209 -3.95 23.44 -11.35
CA ASP A 209 -3.78 23.50 -12.80
C ASP A 209 -3.33 22.19 -13.46
N ILE A 210 -2.94 21.17 -12.69
CA ILE A 210 -2.30 19.96 -13.25
C ILE A 210 -3.06 18.68 -12.91
N LEU A 211 -3.37 18.49 -11.63
CA LEU A 211 -3.87 17.22 -11.13
C LEU A 211 -5.34 17.01 -11.46
N ILE A 212 -5.65 15.80 -11.92
CA ILE A 212 -7.01 15.36 -12.22
C ILE A 212 -7.42 14.33 -11.16
N PRO A 213 -8.54 14.52 -10.44
CA PRO A 213 -9.06 13.51 -9.51
C PRO A 213 -9.28 12.17 -10.23
N ASN A 214 -8.84 11.07 -9.61
CA ASN A 214 -8.95 9.74 -10.20
C ASN A 214 -10.19 8.94 -9.73
N GLY A 215 -11.03 9.55 -8.88
CA GLY A 215 -12.23 8.94 -8.31
C GLY A 215 -11.97 7.94 -7.18
N GLN A 216 -10.74 7.86 -6.67
CA GLN A 216 -10.33 6.95 -5.60
C GLN A 216 -9.93 7.73 -4.34
N THR A 217 -9.90 7.01 -3.22
CA THR A 217 -9.39 7.49 -1.94
C THR A 217 -8.12 6.77 -1.53
N LEU A 218 -7.41 7.32 -0.56
CA LEU A 218 -6.22 6.69 0.00
C LEU A 218 -6.50 5.28 0.57
N ALA A 219 -7.69 5.04 1.13
CA ALA A 219 -8.10 3.70 1.58
C ALA A 219 -8.04 2.67 0.44
N HIS A 220 -8.50 3.05 -0.76
CA HIS A 220 -8.46 2.19 -1.93
C HIS A 220 -7.03 1.89 -2.39
N PHE A 221 -6.11 2.85 -2.30
CA PHE A 221 -4.69 2.61 -2.57
C PHE A 221 -4.07 1.65 -1.55
N ILE A 222 -4.37 1.82 -0.26
CA ILE A 222 -3.90 0.93 0.82
C ILE A 222 -4.41 -0.50 0.62
N GLN A 223 -5.67 -0.68 0.20
CA GLN A 223 -6.27 -2.00 -0.03
C GLN A 223 -5.62 -2.77 -1.20
N ARG A 224 -4.93 -2.07 -2.11
CA ARG A 224 -4.24 -2.67 -3.27
C ARG A 224 -2.77 -2.99 -3.01
N MET A 225 -2.29 -2.77 -1.79
CA MET A 225 -0.98 -3.24 -1.32
C MET A 225 -1.04 -4.69 -0.88
#